data_AF-A0A7S1B1H7-F1
#
_entry.id   AF-A0A7S1B1H7-F1
#
_cell.length_a   1.000
_cell.length_b   1.000
_cell.length_c   1.000
_cell.angle_alpha   90.00
_cell.angle_beta   90.00
_cell.angle_gamma   90.00
#
_symmetry.space_group_name_H-M   'P 1'
#
loop_
_entity.id
_entity.type
_entity.pdbx_description
1 polymer ?
#
loop_
_entity_poly.entity_id
_entity_poly.type
_entity_poly.pdbx_seq_one_letter_code
_entity_poly.pdbx_strand_id
1 'polypeptide(L)'
;FGSSTQGKVMLECCAGICGGGRPRGPLPVLEPTVRKPVVRFDGRDSCDTVEEITSNFGYRCAPPGSEPVALVSEDFCKNPTRLLALIPTGGASLGTWDAGPGVLAQVLAWAEANYYAVVLFSGRAMQENPANTWDSVTKASPSRYLTVLALRGAIPLLTAALSPVNPLLYSRLRTVCEIWEDDMGGPADYLDRGLPADLLQQLSTAVVSVPVTWASFEPYAMCQCLFGLLVDREEKFQKAQAKKYDNLTGMKENDLPGFKRLTMDQRVGRLDRDRRTDELSRVMKQNEQAMHDGLGYDDEPGVD
;
A
#
# COMPACT_ATOMS: atom_id res chain seq x y z
N PHE A 1 -29.68 -28.45 -13.47
CA PHE A 1 -29.98 -27.17 -14.15
C PHE A 1 -29.85 -26.04 -13.15
N GLY A 2 -29.02 -25.04 -13.46
CA GLY A 2 -29.05 -23.69 -12.84
C GLY A 2 -28.13 -23.45 -11.64
N SER A 3 -26.92 -22.92 -11.88
CA SER A 3 -26.18 -21.99 -11.00
C SER A 3 -24.77 -21.73 -11.56
N SER A 4 -24.66 -20.89 -12.60
CA SER A 4 -23.37 -20.51 -13.22
C SER A 4 -23.14 -19.00 -13.20
N THR A 5 -23.30 -18.36 -12.05
CA THR A 5 -23.13 -16.90 -11.93
C THR A 5 -22.31 -16.40 -10.74
N GLN A 6 -21.80 -17.28 -9.87
CA GLN A 6 -20.95 -16.86 -8.74
C GLN A 6 -19.44 -16.84 -9.04
N GLY A 7 -18.99 -17.37 -10.18
CA GLY A 7 -17.56 -17.42 -10.54
C GLY A 7 -17.00 -16.19 -11.27
N LYS A 8 -17.82 -15.17 -11.60
CA LYS A 8 -17.38 -14.05 -12.46
C LYS A 8 -17.04 -12.75 -11.74
N VAL A 9 -17.35 -12.60 -10.45
CA VAL A 9 -17.12 -11.33 -9.73
C VAL A 9 -15.77 -11.27 -9.01
N MET A 10 -15.10 -12.40 -8.77
CA MET A 10 -13.82 -12.45 -8.04
C MET A 10 -12.57 -12.15 -8.88
N LEU A 11 -12.67 -12.12 -10.21
CA LEU A 11 -11.51 -11.96 -11.11
C LEU A 11 -11.32 -10.54 -11.67
N GLU A 12 -12.23 -9.61 -11.40
CA GLU A 12 -12.20 -8.26 -11.99
C GLU A 12 -11.36 -7.23 -11.23
N CYS A 13 -10.69 -7.61 -10.13
CA CYS A 13 -9.96 -6.65 -9.29
C CYS A 13 -8.42 -6.88 -9.20
N CYS A 14 -7.89 -7.97 -9.76
CA CYS A 14 -6.48 -8.36 -9.56
C CYS A 14 -5.52 -7.92 -10.68
N ALA A 15 -6.03 -7.43 -11.81
CA ALA A 15 -5.22 -6.78 -12.83
C ALA A 15 -5.68 -5.32 -12.90
N GLY A 16 -4.77 -4.35 -12.73
CA GLY A 16 -5.03 -2.92 -12.94
C GLY A 16 -5.32 -2.58 -14.41
N ILE A 17 -6.26 -3.29 -15.04
CA ILE A 17 -6.75 -3.09 -16.40
C ILE A 17 -8.28 -3.16 -16.33
N CYS A 18 -8.90 -2.11 -15.79
CA CYS A 18 -10.33 -1.86 -15.97
C CYS A 18 -10.52 -0.74 -16.99
N GLY A 19 -10.32 -1.10 -18.27
CA GLY A 19 -10.90 -0.36 -19.38
C GLY A 19 -12.32 -0.87 -19.63
N GLY A 20 -13.35 -0.03 -19.40
CA GLY A 20 -14.73 -0.44 -19.68
C GLY A 20 -15.88 0.51 -19.30
N GLY A 21 -15.86 1.78 -19.75
CA GLY A 21 -17.07 2.43 -20.31
C GLY A 21 -18.08 3.15 -19.39
N ARG A 22 -17.85 4.45 -19.14
CA ARG A 22 -18.72 5.62 -19.41
C ARG A 22 -18.04 6.90 -18.88
N PRO A 23 -18.19 8.07 -19.54
CA PRO A 23 -17.47 9.27 -19.13
C PRO A 23 -18.18 9.87 -17.91
N ARG A 24 -17.66 9.58 -16.71
CA ARG A 24 -17.86 10.49 -15.58
C ARG A 24 -16.72 11.49 -15.64
N GLY A 25 -17.06 12.77 -15.54
CA GLY A 25 -16.13 13.90 -15.57
C GLY A 25 -14.96 13.71 -14.60
N PRO A 26 -13.97 14.61 -14.62
CA PRO A 26 -12.71 14.41 -13.90
C PRO A 26 -13.01 14.21 -12.42
N LEU A 27 -13.01 12.94 -11.99
CA LEU A 27 -12.86 12.62 -10.58
C LEU A 27 -11.47 13.14 -10.23
N PRO A 28 -11.32 13.93 -9.17
CA PRO A 28 -10.01 14.36 -8.74
C PRO A 28 -9.21 13.08 -8.52
N VAL A 29 -8.18 12.92 -9.34
CA VAL A 29 -7.11 11.98 -9.10
C VAL A 29 -6.47 12.47 -7.81
N LEU A 30 -7.03 12.04 -6.68
CA LEU A 30 -6.29 11.88 -5.45
C LEU A 30 -5.29 10.76 -5.74
N GLU A 31 -4.29 11.07 -6.56
CA GLU A 31 -3.00 10.44 -6.44
C GLU A 31 -2.65 10.63 -4.97
N PRO A 32 -2.59 9.57 -4.16
CA PRO A 32 -1.90 9.68 -2.89
C PRO A 32 -0.43 9.77 -3.30
N THR A 33 0.00 10.96 -3.73
CA THR A 33 1.41 11.35 -3.70
C THR A 33 1.85 10.99 -2.32
N VAL A 34 2.79 10.05 -2.28
CA VAL A 34 3.44 9.53 -1.09
C VAL A 34 3.83 10.76 -0.26
N ARG A 35 3.04 11.07 0.77
CA ARG A 35 3.51 11.98 1.79
C ARG A 35 4.68 11.22 2.39
N LYS A 36 5.89 11.76 2.20
CA LYS A 36 7.10 11.25 2.85
C LYS A 36 6.72 10.90 4.27
N PRO A 37 6.98 9.67 4.73
CA PRO A 37 6.47 9.28 6.01
C PRO A 37 6.96 10.27 7.07
N VAL A 38 6.04 11.04 7.66
CA VAL A 38 6.44 12.06 8.62
C VAL A 38 6.73 11.30 9.88
N VAL A 39 8.00 11.28 10.26
CA VAL A 39 8.45 10.76 11.55
C VAL A 39 7.92 11.73 12.62
N ARG A 40 6.66 11.57 13.00
CA ARG A 40 6.03 12.28 14.11
C ARG A 40 5.98 11.35 15.31
N PHE A 41 6.68 11.74 16.36
CA PHE A 41 6.61 11.08 17.66
C PHE A 41 5.76 11.96 18.57
N ASP A 42 4.46 11.68 18.62
CA ASP A 42 3.49 12.54 19.31
C ASP A 42 3.45 12.29 20.84
N GLY A 43 4.51 11.77 21.44
CA GLY A 43 4.68 11.69 22.90
C GLY A 43 3.58 10.93 23.66
N ARG A 44 2.81 10.06 23.00
CA ARG A 44 1.77 9.27 23.66
C ARG A 44 2.43 8.21 24.55
N ASP A 45 2.02 8.18 25.81
CA ASP A 45 2.41 7.17 26.80
C ASP A 45 2.01 5.75 26.33
N SER A 46 2.60 4.73 26.96
CA SER A 46 2.42 3.33 26.55
C SER A 46 0.94 2.94 26.43
N CYS A 47 0.66 2.06 25.47
CA CYS A 47 -0.66 1.45 25.31
C CYS A 47 -0.45 -0.06 25.38
N ASP A 48 -0.62 -0.63 26.57
CA ASP A 48 -0.30 -2.03 26.85
C ASP A 48 -1.58 -2.88 26.95
N THR A 49 -2.76 -2.24 26.89
CA THR A 49 -4.08 -2.88 26.97
C THR A 49 -4.96 -2.62 25.75
N VAL A 50 -5.93 -3.51 25.53
CA VAL A 50 -6.92 -3.37 24.44
C VAL A 50 -7.75 -2.10 24.63
N GLU A 51 -8.10 -1.76 25.87
CA GLU A 51 -8.87 -0.57 26.23
C GLU A 51 -8.11 0.72 25.92
N GLU A 52 -6.81 0.77 26.22
CA GLU A 52 -5.94 1.89 25.86
C GLU A 52 -5.79 2.04 24.36
N ILE A 53 -5.59 0.95 23.62
CA ILE A 53 -5.46 1.00 22.16
C ILE A 53 -6.78 1.47 21.52
N THR A 54 -7.91 0.96 22.01
CA THR A 54 -9.25 1.33 21.54
C THR A 54 -9.56 2.80 21.83
N SER A 55 -9.24 3.29 23.03
CA SER A 55 -9.53 4.66 23.45
C SER A 55 -8.59 5.68 22.80
N ASN A 56 -7.29 5.37 22.71
CA ASN A 56 -6.29 6.30 22.20
C ASN A 56 -6.22 6.34 20.66
N PHE A 57 -6.51 5.22 19.99
CA PHE A 57 -6.37 5.11 18.53
C PHE A 57 -7.68 4.75 17.81
N GLY A 58 -8.78 4.46 18.52
CA GLY A 58 -10.07 4.14 17.90
C GLY A 58 -10.14 2.74 17.29
N TYR A 59 -9.24 1.82 17.68
CA TYR A 59 -9.16 0.50 17.07
C TYR A 59 -10.36 -0.37 17.46
N ARG A 60 -10.66 -1.36 16.65
CA ARG A 60 -11.82 -2.24 16.83
C ARG A 60 -11.40 -3.69 16.78
N CYS A 61 -12.09 -4.52 17.54
CA CYS A 61 -11.92 -5.97 17.50
C CYS A 61 -12.31 -6.55 16.14
N ALA A 62 -11.53 -7.54 15.68
CA ALA A 62 -11.77 -8.30 14.46
C ALA A 62 -11.60 -9.82 14.70
N PRO A 63 -12.38 -10.68 14.01
CA PRO A 63 -13.52 -10.34 13.16
C PRO A 63 -14.72 -9.80 13.96
N PRO A 64 -15.61 -9.01 13.33
CA PRO A 64 -16.82 -8.53 14.00
C PRO A 64 -17.79 -9.68 14.29
N GLY A 65 -18.31 -9.74 15.52
CA GLY A 65 -19.34 -10.71 15.93
C GLY A 65 -18.84 -12.10 16.28
N SER A 66 -17.52 -12.29 16.40
CA SER A 66 -16.88 -13.53 16.87
C SER A 66 -15.88 -13.22 17.99
N GLU A 67 -15.23 -14.26 18.53
CA GLU A 67 -14.10 -14.08 19.42
C GLU A 67 -13.01 -13.23 18.74
N PRO A 68 -12.50 -12.18 19.40
CA PRO A 68 -11.56 -11.25 18.78
C PRO A 68 -10.16 -11.87 18.72
N VAL A 69 -9.64 -11.99 17.51
CA VAL A 69 -8.29 -12.52 17.24
C VAL A 69 -7.32 -11.44 16.76
N ALA A 70 -7.81 -10.23 16.50
CA ALA A 70 -7.01 -9.07 16.15
C ALA A 70 -7.70 -7.74 16.53
N LEU A 71 -6.90 -6.67 16.59
CA LEU A 71 -7.37 -5.28 16.60
C LEU A 71 -7.06 -4.64 15.25
N VAL A 72 -8.01 -3.88 14.70
CA VAL A 72 -7.86 -3.20 13.41
C VAL A 72 -8.15 -1.71 13.53
N SER A 73 -7.47 -0.89 12.73
CA SER A 73 -7.76 0.54 12.62
C SER A 73 -9.13 0.81 11.99
N GLU A 74 -9.71 1.99 12.23
CA GLU A 74 -11.03 2.35 11.69
C GLU A 74 -11.12 2.36 10.16
N ASP A 75 -10.01 2.63 9.49
CA ASP A 75 -9.88 2.69 8.04
C ASP A 75 -9.51 1.34 7.40
N PHE A 76 -9.36 0.26 8.19
CA PHE A 76 -8.87 -1.04 7.72
C PHE A 76 -9.60 -1.60 6.48
N CYS A 77 -10.94 -1.55 6.48
CA CYS A 77 -11.74 -2.02 5.35
C CYS A 77 -11.84 -1.00 4.19
N LYS A 78 -11.35 0.23 4.40
CA LYS A 78 -11.51 1.36 3.47
C LYS A 78 -10.21 1.73 2.78
N ASN A 79 -9.05 1.35 3.31
CA ASN A 79 -7.74 1.75 2.83
C ASN A 79 -7.22 0.79 1.74
N PRO A 80 -7.26 1.15 0.44
CA PRO A 80 -6.83 0.28 -0.63
C PRO A 80 -5.31 0.34 -0.85
N THR A 81 -4.60 1.21 -0.13
CA THR A 81 -3.19 1.49 -0.42
C THR A 81 -2.28 0.64 0.43
N ARG A 82 -2.33 0.78 1.77
CA ARG A 82 -1.31 0.28 2.68
C ARG A 82 -1.94 -0.36 3.90
N LEU A 83 -1.46 -1.56 4.23
CA LEU A 83 -1.75 -2.27 5.45
C LEU A 83 -0.44 -2.57 6.18
N LEU A 84 -0.39 -2.21 7.46
CA LEU A 84 0.63 -2.62 8.40
C LEU A 84 0.06 -3.74 9.27
N ALA A 85 0.66 -4.92 9.20
CA ALA A 85 0.30 -6.06 10.02
C ALA A 85 1.36 -6.30 11.10
N LEU A 86 0.90 -6.41 12.34
CA LEU A 86 1.72 -6.53 13.53
C LEU A 86 1.50 -7.93 14.09
N ILE A 87 2.56 -8.73 14.11
CA ILE A 87 2.51 -10.11 14.59
C ILE A 87 3.40 -10.21 15.84
N PRO A 88 2.80 -10.29 17.04
CA PRO A 88 3.56 -10.41 18.28
C PRO A 88 4.13 -11.82 18.44
N THR A 89 4.86 -12.05 19.54
CA THR A 89 5.38 -13.38 19.86
C THR A 89 4.23 -14.39 20.06
N GLY A 90 4.47 -15.65 19.71
CA GLY A 90 3.50 -16.73 19.90
C GLY A 90 3.03 -16.82 21.36
N GLY A 91 1.71 -16.91 21.56
CA GLY A 91 1.10 -16.96 22.89
C GLY A 91 0.76 -15.61 23.51
N ALA A 92 1.19 -14.49 22.90
CA ALA A 92 0.82 -13.15 23.36
C ALA A 92 -0.70 -12.93 23.32
N SER A 93 -1.22 -12.24 24.34
CA SER A 93 -2.63 -11.84 24.42
C SER A 93 -3.01 -10.81 23.36
N LEU A 94 -4.31 -10.66 23.12
CA LEU A 94 -4.83 -9.59 22.27
C LEU A 94 -4.44 -8.21 22.84
N GLY A 95 -4.00 -7.30 21.96
CA GLY A 95 -3.55 -5.96 22.35
C GLY A 95 -2.08 -5.90 22.79
N THR A 96 -1.40 -7.04 22.91
CA THR A 96 0.01 -7.08 23.29
C THR A 96 0.90 -7.07 22.06
N TRP A 97 1.88 -6.16 22.05
CA TRP A 97 3.01 -6.22 21.13
C TRP A 97 4.30 -6.04 21.93
N ASP A 98 4.93 -7.17 22.25
CA ASP A 98 6.03 -7.36 23.19
C ASP A 98 7.40 -6.93 22.65
N ALA A 99 7.46 -5.79 21.93
CA ALA A 99 8.69 -5.25 21.34
C ALA A 99 9.46 -4.31 22.30
N GLY A 100 9.02 -4.22 23.55
CA GLY A 100 9.47 -3.25 24.54
C GLY A 100 8.42 -2.17 24.87
N PRO A 101 8.55 -1.51 26.04
CA PRO A 101 7.56 -0.57 26.55
C PRO A 101 7.42 0.65 25.63
N GLY A 102 6.18 1.04 25.33
CA GLY A 102 5.87 2.23 24.53
C GLY A 102 6.15 2.12 23.02
N VAL A 103 6.77 1.03 22.56
CA VAL A 103 7.07 0.80 21.13
C VAL A 103 5.79 0.66 20.32
N LEU A 104 4.82 -0.10 20.82
CA LEU A 104 3.51 -0.28 20.18
C LEU A 104 2.85 1.08 19.90
N ALA A 105 2.72 1.94 20.91
CA ALA A 105 2.12 3.27 20.77
C ALA A 105 2.81 4.11 19.68
N GLN A 106 4.14 4.07 19.64
CA GLN A 106 4.94 4.79 18.65
C GLN A 106 4.71 4.25 17.23
N VAL A 107 4.63 2.92 17.06
CA VAL A 107 4.35 2.32 15.76
C VAL A 107 2.93 2.63 15.29
N LEU A 108 1.93 2.58 16.18
CA LEU A 108 0.55 2.92 15.83
C LEU A 108 0.42 4.39 15.42
N ALA A 109 1.03 5.31 16.18
CA ALA A 109 1.05 6.74 15.84
C ALA A 109 1.76 7.01 14.50
N TRP A 110 2.89 6.35 14.26
CA TRP A 110 3.59 6.44 12.98
C TRP A 110 2.73 5.91 11.83
N ALA A 111 2.04 4.77 12.02
CA ALA A 111 1.18 4.19 10.99
C ALA A 111 0.01 5.12 10.63
N GLU A 112 -0.65 5.71 11.64
CA GLU A 112 -1.72 6.68 11.47
C GLU A 112 -1.24 7.93 10.70
N ALA A 113 -0.10 8.50 11.12
CA ALA A 113 0.50 9.67 10.47
C ALA A 113 0.85 9.43 9.00
N ASN A 114 1.06 8.15 8.62
CA ASN A 114 1.48 7.73 7.29
C ASN A 114 0.41 6.99 6.51
N TYR A 115 -0.85 7.11 6.95
CA TYR A 115 -2.04 6.56 6.28
C TYR A 115 -1.96 5.05 6.03
N TYR A 116 -1.33 4.32 6.95
CA TYR A 116 -1.42 2.87 6.99
C TYR A 116 -2.71 2.48 7.73
N ALA A 117 -3.51 1.63 7.10
CA ALA A 117 -4.40 0.80 7.89
C ALA A 117 -3.54 -0.14 8.74
N VAL A 118 -4.01 -0.52 9.93
CA VAL A 118 -3.26 -1.37 10.85
C VAL A 118 -4.09 -2.58 11.25
N VAL A 119 -3.43 -3.72 11.39
CA VAL A 119 -3.93 -4.91 12.07
C VAL A 119 -2.90 -5.40 13.08
N LEU A 120 -3.32 -5.56 14.34
CA LEU A 120 -2.54 -6.16 15.41
C LEU A 120 -3.14 -7.52 15.75
N PHE A 121 -2.42 -8.60 15.45
CA PHE A 121 -2.88 -9.96 15.70
C PHE A 121 -2.67 -10.36 17.15
N SER A 122 -3.53 -11.25 17.65
CA SER A 122 -3.27 -12.02 18.87
C SER A 122 -2.24 -13.11 18.57
N GLY A 123 -1.13 -13.11 19.32
CA GLY A 123 -0.10 -14.14 19.20
C GLY A 123 -0.60 -15.52 19.58
N ARG A 124 -1.50 -15.60 20.57
CA ARG A 124 -2.18 -16.84 20.96
C ARG A 124 -3.07 -17.38 19.85
N ALA A 125 -3.92 -16.55 19.25
CA ALA A 125 -4.81 -16.99 18.17
C ALA A 125 -4.02 -17.43 16.91
N MET A 126 -2.96 -16.69 16.58
CA MET A 126 -2.03 -17.07 15.50
C MET A 126 -1.31 -18.38 15.78
N GLN A 127 -1.02 -18.72 17.03
CA GLN A 127 -0.40 -19.99 17.41
C GLN A 127 -1.39 -21.16 17.35
N GLU A 128 -2.63 -20.96 17.78
CA GLU A 128 -3.67 -21.99 17.79
C GLU A 128 -4.15 -22.34 16.37
N ASN A 129 -4.41 -21.33 15.54
CA ASN A 129 -4.86 -21.53 14.16
C ASN A 129 -4.37 -20.41 13.23
N PRO A 130 -3.11 -20.47 12.74
CA PRO A 130 -2.49 -19.38 11.99
C PRO A 130 -3.25 -19.00 10.71
N ALA A 131 -3.63 -19.99 9.89
CA ALA A 131 -4.24 -19.76 8.58
C ALA A 131 -5.65 -19.16 8.69
N ASN A 132 -6.48 -19.70 9.59
CA ASN A 132 -7.83 -19.18 9.80
C ASN A 132 -7.80 -17.79 10.46
N THR A 133 -6.92 -17.58 11.44
CA THR A 133 -6.75 -16.27 12.08
C THR A 133 -6.35 -15.22 11.06
N TRP A 134 -5.36 -15.52 10.21
CA TRP A 134 -4.93 -14.63 9.14
C TRP A 134 -6.04 -14.34 8.13
N ASP A 135 -6.67 -15.38 7.57
CA ASP A 135 -7.69 -15.22 6.52
C ASP A 135 -8.94 -14.48 7.05
N SER A 136 -9.42 -14.85 8.24
CA SER A 136 -10.63 -14.29 8.83
C SER A 136 -10.56 -12.76 9.03
N VAL A 137 -9.36 -12.22 9.24
CA VAL A 137 -9.11 -10.79 9.41
C VAL A 137 -8.68 -10.14 8.09
N THR A 138 -7.67 -10.67 7.41
CA THR A 138 -7.06 -10.00 6.24
C THR A 138 -7.94 -9.98 5.00
N LYS A 139 -8.89 -10.92 4.86
CA LYS A 139 -9.84 -10.93 3.73
C LYS A 139 -10.68 -9.65 3.62
N ALA A 140 -10.90 -8.96 4.74
CA ALA A 140 -11.67 -7.72 4.78
C ALA A 140 -10.85 -6.49 4.34
N SER A 141 -9.51 -6.62 4.22
CA SER A 141 -8.64 -5.52 3.79
C SER A 141 -8.47 -5.48 2.26
N PRO A 142 -8.80 -4.34 1.61
CA PRO A 142 -8.55 -4.13 0.18
C PRO A 142 -7.11 -3.67 -0.14
N SER A 143 -6.22 -3.53 0.86
CA SER A 143 -4.92 -2.85 0.72
C SER A 143 -3.94 -3.55 -0.22
N ARG A 144 -3.55 -2.93 -1.33
CA ARG A 144 -2.63 -3.54 -2.32
C ARG A 144 -1.24 -3.86 -1.77
N TYR A 145 -0.81 -3.13 -0.75
CA TYR A 145 0.49 -3.30 -0.13
C TYR A 145 0.34 -3.71 1.32
N LEU A 146 1.00 -4.81 1.67
CA LEU A 146 1.06 -5.34 3.01
C LEU A 146 2.51 -5.30 3.51
N THR A 147 2.74 -4.57 4.59
CA THR A 147 3.97 -4.58 5.37
C THR A 147 3.70 -5.35 6.66
N VAL A 148 4.55 -6.31 6.99
CA VAL A 148 4.46 -7.08 8.24
C VAL A 148 5.63 -6.70 9.13
N LEU A 149 5.34 -6.43 10.40
CA LEU A 149 6.30 -6.34 11.48
C LEU A 149 6.09 -7.56 12.38
N ALA A 150 7.05 -8.47 12.37
CA ALA A 150 7.00 -9.75 13.04
C ALA A 150 8.03 -9.77 14.17
N LEU A 151 7.59 -10.09 15.38
CA LEU A 151 8.49 -10.31 16.50
C LEU A 151 9.15 -11.68 16.49
N ARG A 152 9.96 -11.93 17.53
CA ARG A 152 10.62 -13.19 17.79
C ARG A 152 9.68 -14.38 17.59
N GLY A 153 10.10 -15.29 16.69
CA GLY A 153 9.35 -16.52 16.43
C GLY A 153 8.00 -16.33 15.72
N ALA A 154 7.64 -15.10 15.33
CA ALA A 154 6.41 -14.82 14.60
C ALA A 154 6.52 -15.16 13.10
N ILE A 155 7.72 -15.21 12.52
CA ILE A 155 7.89 -15.62 11.12
C ILE A 155 7.40 -17.05 10.86
N PRO A 156 7.73 -18.06 11.69
CA PRO A 156 7.09 -19.38 11.61
C PRO A 156 5.55 -19.36 11.68
N LEU A 157 4.96 -18.46 12.46
CA LEU A 157 3.50 -18.31 12.52
C LEU A 157 2.96 -17.72 11.22
N LEU A 158 3.65 -16.72 10.66
CA LEU A 158 3.33 -16.13 9.37
C LEU A 158 3.46 -17.15 8.22
N THR A 159 4.53 -17.96 8.20
CA THR A 159 4.70 -18.99 7.17
C THR A 159 3.63 -20.06 7.26
N ALA A 160 3.27 -20.50 8.47
CA ALA A 160 2.16 -21.42 8.69
C ALA A 160 0.81 -20.82 8.26
N ALA A 161 0.61 -19.52 8.48
CA ALA A 161 -0.59 -18.80 8.05
C ALA A 161 -0.69 -18.68 6.52
N LEU A 162 0.43 -18.46 5.83
CA LEU A 162 0.47 -18.24 4.38
C LEU A 162 0.63 -19.51 3.55
N SER A 163 1.14 -20.60 4.12
CA SER A 163 1.34 -21.88 3.41
C SER A 163 0.08 -22.42 2.70
N PRO A 164 -1.12 -22.42 3.31
CA PRO A 164 -2.34 -22.87 2.63
C PRO A 164 -3.01 -21.78 1.76
N VAL A 165 -2.46 -20.56 1.72
CA VAL A 165 -3.07 -19.39 1.08
C VAL A 165 -2.71 -19.35 -0.41
N ASN A 166 -3.64 -18.90 -1.24
CA ASN A 166 -3.40 -18.74 -2.67
C ASN A 166 -2.26 -17.71 -2.93
N PRO A 167 -1.34 -17.98 -3.88
CA PRO A 167 -0.23 -17.08 -4.20
C PRO A 167 -0.61 -15.63 -4.49
N LEU A 168 -1.79 -15.39 -5.05
CA LEU A 168 -2.27 -14.04 -5.33
C LEU A 168 -2.47 -13.21 -4.06
N LEU A 169 -2.83 -13.83 -2.94
CA LEU A 169 -3.11 -13.12 -1.69
C LEU A 169 -1.83 -12.70 -0.98
N TYR A 170 -0.82 -13.58 -0.93
CA TYR A 170 0.49 -13.20 -0.38
C TYR A 170 1.37 -12.42 -1.35
N SER A 171 1.00 -12.28 -2.63
CA SER A 171 1.70 -11.36 -3.57
C SER A 171 1.62 -9.88 -3.17
N ARG A 172 0.66 -9.54 -2.30
CA ARG A 172 0.51 -8.21 -1.66
C ARG A 172 1.58 -7.96 -0.60
N LEU A 173 2.22 -9.00 -0.07
CA LEU A 173 3.27 -8.93 0.94
C LEU A 173 4.52 -8.29 0.33
N ARG A 174 4.85 -7.08 0.76
CA ARG A 174 5.99 -6.31 0.21
C ARG A 174 7.21 -6.32 1.09
N THR A 175 6.99 -6.24 2.40
CA THR A 175 8.08 -6.15 3.36
C THR A 175 7.66 -6.91 4.60
N VAL A 176 8.54 -7.77 5.08
CA VAL A 176 8.40 -8.47 6.35
C VAL A 176 9.63 -8.11 7.17
N CYS A 177 9.48 -7.23 8.14
CA CYS A 177 10.57 -6.93 9.06
C CYS A 177 10.49 -7.90 10.23
N GLU A 178 11.57 -8.62 10.44
CA GLU A 178 11.74 -9.48 11.60
C GLU A 178 12.54 -8.71 12.65
N ILE A 179 11.91 -8.45 13.79
CA ILE A 179 12.47 -7.68 14.90
C ILE A 179 13.07 -8.69 15.90
N TRP A 180 14.39 -8.63 16.05
CA TRP A 180 15.18 -9.52 16.92
C TRP A 180 15.44 -8.88 18.27
N GLU A 181 15.31 -9.66 19.35
CA GLU A 181 15.79 -9.29 20.67
C GLU A 181 17.10 -10.01 21.05
N ASP A 182 17.43 -11.14 20.39
CA ASP A 182 18.61 -11.98 20.70
C ASP A 182 19.28 -12.54 19.44
N ASP A 183 20.55 -12.96 19.57
CA ASP A 183 21.51 -13.43 18.53
C ASP A 183 21.18 -14.83 17.93
N MET A 184 19.92 -15.26 17.97
CA MET A 184 19.52 -16.64 17.68
C MET A 184 19.13 -16.87 16.21
N GLY A 185 20.13 -17.07 15.36
CA GLY A 185 19.98 -17.65 14.02
C GLY A 185 19.50 -16.66 12.95
N GLY A 186 20.11 -16.69 11.78
CA GLY A 186 19.71 -15.79 10.69
C GLY A 186 18.34 -16.16 10.09
N PRO A 187 17.78 -15.30 9.23
CA PRO A 187 16.48 -15.51 8.56
C PRO A 187 16.38 -16.79 7.71
N ALA A 188 17.50 -17.49 7.50
CA ALA A 188 17.59 -18.68 6.66
C ALA A 188 17.02 -19.95 7.35
N ASP A 189 17.11 -20.08 8.67
CA ASP A 189 16.91 -21.38 9.34
C ASP A 189 15.45 -21.86 9.35
N TYR A 190 14.48 -20.97 9.16
CA TYR A 190 13.06 -21.31 9.13
C TYR A 190 12.43 -21.34 7.73
N LEU A 191 13.13 -20.81 6.71
CA LEU A 191 12.63 -20.78 5.33
C LEU A 191 12.80 -22.14 4.61
N ASP A 192 13.70 -23.01 5.08
CA ASP A 192 13.96 -24.32 4.47
C ASP A 192 12.94 -25.42 4.83
N ARG A 193 11.91 -25.11 5.64
CA ARG A 193 10.97 -26.10 6.20
C ARG A 193 9.83 -26.48 5.25
N GLY A 194 10.14 -27.00 4.06
CA GLY A 194 9.14 -27.60 3.17
C GLY A 194 8.04 -26.63 2.70
N LEU A 195 8.35 -25.34 2.63
CA LEU A 195 7.43 -24.32 2.15
C LEU A 195 7.19 -24.45 0.63
N PRO A 196 6.00 -24.06 0.12
CA PRO A 196 5.79 -23.93 -1.31
C PRO A 196 6.86 -23.03 -1.95
N ALA A 197 7.39 -23.43 -3.11
CA ALA A 197 8.49 -22.72 -3.78
C ALA A 197 8.18 -21.23 -4.04
N ASP A 198 6.95 -20.93 -4.44
CA ASP A 198 6.50 -19.55 -4.69
C ASP A 198 6.49 -18.70 -3.41
N LEU A 199 6.08 -19.30 -2.28
CA LEU A 199 6.07 -18.63 -0.98
C LEU A 199 7.50 -18.39 -0.48
N LEU A 200 8.38 -19.38 -0.66
CA LEU A 200 9.81 -19.26 -0.35
C LEU A 200 10.46 -18.12 -1.16
N GLN A 201 10.17 -18.05 -2.46
CA GLN A 201 10.66 -16.97 -3.32
C GLN A 201 10.11 -15.60 -2.88
N GLN A 202 8.83 -15.52 -2.52
CA GLN A 202 8.24 -14.27 -2.04
C GLN A 202 8.88 -13.82 -0.73
N LEU A 203 9.04 -14.72 0.24
CA LEU A 203 9.60 -14.39 1.55
C LEU A 203 11.09 -14.08 1.48
N SER A 204 11.87 -14.81 0.69
CA SER A 204 13.30 -14.51 0.51
C SER A 204 13.57 -13.11 -0.05
N THR A 205 12.61 -12.50 -0.76
CA THR A 205 12.72 -11.12 -1.26
C THR A 205 12.08 -10.08 -0.35
N ALA A 206 11.02 -10.46 0.37
CA ALA A 206 10.27 -9.55 1.23
C ALA A 206 10.82 -9.46 2.66
N VAL A 207 11.42 -10.53 3.18
CA VAL A 207 11.93 -10.60 4.55
C VAL A 207 13.20 -9.79 4.70
N VAL A 208 13.23 -9.00 5.77
CA VAL A 208 14.34 -8.15 6.17
C VAL A 208 14.55 -8.35 7.65
N SER A 209 15.65 -8.98 8.02
CA SER A 209 16.05 -9.06 9.41
C SER A 209 16.57 -7.70 9.85
N VAL A 210 15.99 -7.19 10.94
CA VAL A 210 16.48 -5.99 11.60
C VAL A 210 17.85 -6.30 12.23
N PRO A 211 18.83 -5.38 12.18
CA PRO A 211 20.13 -5.62 12.80
C PRO A 211 19.99 -5.95 14.28
N VAL A 212 20.66 -7.01 14.74
CA VAL A 212 20.65 -7.45 16.15
C VAL A 212 21.13 -6.36 17.10
N THR A 213 22.00 -5.45 16.62
CA THR A 213 22.47 -4.30 17.40
C THR A 213 21.35 -3.37 17.85
N TRP A 214 20.19 -3.36 17.17
CA TRP A 214 19.06 -2.52 17.56
C TRP A 214 18.39 -2.99 18.85
N ALA A 215 18.54 -4.27 19.24
CA ALA A 215 18.06 -4.76 20.53
C ALA A 215 18.70 -4.02 21.72
N SER A 216 19.91 -3.47 21.53
CA SER A 216 20.61 -2.68 22.55
C SER A 216 20.20 -1.20 22.59
N PHE A 217 19.38 -0.73 21.64
CA PHE A 217 18.97 0.66 21.58
C PHE A 217 17.84 0.95 22.56
N GLU A 218 17.77 2.19 23.02
CA GLU A 218 16.57 2.67 23.69
C GLU A 218 15.37 2.57 22.73
N PRO A 219 14.15 2.29 23.24
CA PRO A 219 12.95 2.09 22.43
C PRO A 219 12.72 3.18 21.37
N TYR A 220 13.02 4.43 21.73
CA TYR A 220 12.94 5.58 20.84
C TYR A 220 13.90 5.49 19.64
N ALA A 221 15.17 5.23 19.90
CA ALA A 221 16.19 5.11 18.85
C ALA A 221 15.92 3.90 17.96
N MET A 222 15.46 2.78 18.54
CA MET A 222 15.03 1.60 17.78
C MET A 222 13.87 1.95 16.82
N CYS A 223 12.83 2.65 17.31
CA CYS A 223 11.69 3.06 16.47
C CYS A 223 12.12 3.98 15.33
N GLN A 224 13.02 4.93 15.58
CA GLN A 224 13.56 5.80 14.52
C GLN A 224 14.25 4.99 13.42
N CYS A 225 15.09 4.03 13.80
CA CYS A 225 15.77 3.15 12.84
C CYS A 225 14.76 2.28 12.06
N LEU A 226 13.75 1.73 12.74
CA LEU A 226 12.68 0.94 12.11
C LEU A 226 11.91 1.76 11.09
N PHE A 227 11.49 2.98 11.45
CA PHE A 227 10.76 3.86 10.55
C PHE A 227 11.61 4.28 9.35
N GLY A 228 12.91 4.56 9.55
CA GLY A 228 13.85 4.80 8.46
C GLY A 228 13.96 3.60 7.51
N LEU A 229 14.06 2.39 8.04
CA LEU A 229 14.10 1.17 7.24
C LEU A 229 12.82 0.97 6.42
N LEU A 230 11.65 1.23 7.01
CA LEU A 230 10.36 1.13 6.31
C LEU A 230 10.26 2.14 5.17
N VAL A 231 10.70 3.39 5.40
CA VAL A 231 10.79 4.44 4.38
C VAL A 231 11.69 3.99 3.23
N ASP A 232 12.90 3.54 3.53
CA ASP A 232 13.88 3.11 2.52
C ASP A 232 13.37 1.96 1.66
N ARG A 233 12.68 1.00 2.28
CA ARG A 233 12.08 -0.14 1.58
C ARG A 233 10.95 0.30 0.67
N GLU A 234 10.12 1.22 1.13
CA GLU A 234 9.04 1.77 0.32
C GLU A 234 9.58 2.56 -0.87
N GLU A 235 10.59 3.42 -0.66
CA GLU A 235 11.21 4.18 -1.74
C GLU A 235 11.85 3.27 -2.80
N LYS A 236 12.58 2.24 -2.37
CA LYS A 236 13.18 1.25 -3.29
C LYS A 236 12.11 0.55 -4.12
N PHE A 237 10.98 0.21 -3.50
CA PHE A 237 9.86 -0.39 -4.20
C PHE A 237 9.24 0.59 -5.21
N GLN A 238 8.96 1.82 -4.83
CA GLN A 238 8.40 2.84 -5.72
C GLN A 238 9.31 3.11 -6.91
N LYS A 239 10.63 3.23 -6.67
CA LYS A 239 11.65 3.35 -7.72
C LYS A 239 11.65 2.14 -8.65
N ALA A 240 11.56 0.92 -8.12
CA ALA A 240 11.49 -0.30 -8.92
C ALA A 240 10.20 -0.39 -9.75
N GLN A 241 9.07 0.08 -9.21
CA GLN A 241 7.81 0.17 -9.96
C GLN A 241 7.90 1.22 -11.06
N ALA A 242 8.35 2.43 -10.76
CA ALA A 242 8.57 3.48 -11.75
C ALA A 242 9.45 2.97 -12.90
N LYS A 243 10.55 2.26 -12.58
CA LYS A 243 11.45 1.65 -13.57
C LYS A 243 10.79 0.64 -14.50
N LYS A 244 9.72 -0.06 -14.08
CA LYS A 244 8.94 -0.93 -14.97
C LYS A 244 8.22 -0.13 -16.05
N TYR A 245 7.85 1.11 -15.73
CA TYR A 245 7.15 2.03 -16.64
C TYR A 245 8.10 2.98 -17.37
N ASP A 246 9.38 3.08 -16.97
CA ASP A 246 10.39 3.88 -17.70
C ASP A 246 10.61 3.39 -19.14
N ASN A 247 10.43 2.10 -19.41
CA ASN A 247 10.50 1.58 -20.79
C ASN A 247 9.21 1.88 -21.58
N LEU A 248 8.13 2.27 -20.91
CA LEU A 248 6.83 2.58 -21.52
C LEU A 248 6.69 4.08 -21.83
N THR A 249 7.44 4.98 -21.18
CA THR A 249 7.41 6.43 -21.43
C THR A 249 7.96 6.82 -22.80
N GLY A 250 8.76 5.95 -23.45
CA GLY A 250 9.21 6.11 -24.83
C GLY A 250 8.36 5.38 -25.88
N MET A 251 7.38 4.57 -25.46
CA MET A 251 6.54 3.81 -26.38
C MET A 251 5.35 4.67 -26.85
N LYS A 252 5.10 4.68 -28.16
CA LYS A 252 3.89 5.31 -28.69
C LYS A 252 2.68 4.59 -28.11
N GLU A 253 1.57 5.30 -27.90
CA GLU A 253 0.33 4.77 -27.29
C GLU A 253 -0.18 3.45 -27.90
N ASN A 254 0.16 3.17 -29.17
CA ASN A 254 -0.18 1.93 -29.87
C ASN A 254 0.68 0.71 -29.52
N ASP A 255 1.85 0.94 -28.94
CA ASP A 255 2.81 -0.09 -28.56
C ASP A 255 2.70 -0.43 -27.06
N LEU A 256 1.88 0.32 -26.31
CA LEU A 256 1.57 0.03 -24.91
C LEU A 256 0.74 -1.26 -24.79
N PRO A 257 1.23 -2.28 -24.07
CA PRO A 257 0.47 -3.51 -23.83
C PRO A 257 -0.80 -3.22 -23.01
N GLY A 258 -1.94 -3.72 -23.48
CA GLY A 258 -3.25 -3.55 -22.83
C GLY A 258 -4.12 -2.42 -23.40
N PHE A 259 -3.56 -1.52 -24.21
CA PHE A 259 -4.36 -0.58 -25.00
C PHE A 259 -4.80 -1.23 -26.31
N LYS A 260 -6.08 -1.06 -26.69
CA LYS A 260 -6.56 -1.49 -28.01
C LYS A 260 -5.78 -0.73 -29.07
N ARG A 261 -5.08 -1.46 -29.95
CA ARG A 261 -4.48 -0.89 -31.16
C ARG A 261 -5.58 -0.16 -31.94
N LEU A 262 -5.51 1.16 -31.99
CA LEU A 262 -6.42 1.95 -32.80
C LEU A 262 -6.23 1.56 -34.26
N THR A 263 -7.33 1.31 -34.97
CA THR A 263 -7.27 1.09 -36.43
C THR A 263 -6.78 2.35 -37.13
N MET A 264 -6.26 2.21 -38.35
CA MET A 264 -5.67 3.34 -39.06
C MET A 264 -6.64 4.52 -39.22
N ASP A 265 -7.93 4.22 -39.45
CA ASP A 265 -8.98 5.24 -39.57
C ASP A 265 -9.23 6.00 -38.26
N GLN A 266 -9.14 5.32 -37.11
CA GLN A 266 -9.25 5.96 -35.80
C GLN A 266 -8.04 6.84 -35.48
N ARG A 267 -6.86 6.48 -36.01
CA ARG A 267 -5.64 7.30 -35.89
C ARG A 267 -5.76 8.56 -36.74
N VAL A 268 -6.17 8.44 -37.99
CA VAL A 268 -6.40 9.59 -38.89
C VAL A 268 -7.47 10.51 -38.29
N GLY A 269 -8.60 9.97 -37.85
CA GLY A 269 -9.69 10.76 -37.25
C GLY A 269 -9.33 11.43 -35.91
N ARG A 270 -8.33 10.94 -35.17
CA ARG A 270 -7.79 11.62 -33.99
C ARG A 270 -6.79 12.71 -34.39
N LEU A 271 -5.89 12.40 -35.32
CA LEU A 271 -4.90 13.35 -35.83
C LEU A 271 -5.56 14.56 -36.50
N ASP A 272 -6.66 14.34 -37.23
CA ASP A 272 -7.49 15.40 -37.78
C ASP A 272 -8.21 16.22 -36.71
N ARG A 273 -8.61 15.58 -35.60
CA ARG A 273 -9.26 16.26 -34.47
C ARG A 273 -8.25 17.12 -33.71
N ASP A 274 -7.06 16.59 -33.46
CA ASP A 274 -5.97 17.30 -32.79
C ASP A 274 -5.50 18.47 -33.66
N ARG A 275 -5.35 18.25 -34.99
CA ARG A 275 -5.06 19.32 -35.96
C ARG A 275 -6.13 20.40 -35.97
N ARG A 276 -7.43 20.03 -35.98
CA ARG A 276 -8.53 20.99 -35.87
C ARG A 276 -8.52 21.73 -34.53
N THR A 277 -8.16 21.05 -33.44
CA THR A 277 -8.10 21.66 -32.10
C THR A 277 -6.94 22.64 -32.01
N ASP A 278 -5.77 22.31 -32.57
CA ASP A 278 -4.62 23.21 -32.67
C ASP A 278 -4.89 24.41 -33.60
N GLU A 279 -5.54 24.19 -34.74
CA GLU A 279 -5.96 25.26 -35.65
C GLU A 279 -6.98 26.18 -34.95
N LEU A 280 -7.94 25.63 -34.21
CA LEU A 280 -8.93 26.40 -33.45
C LEU A 280 -8.30 27.14 -32.26
N SER A 281 -7.30 26.54 -31.61
CA SER A 281 -6.49 27.18 -30.57
C SER A 281 -5.66 28.34 -31.11
N ARG A 282 -5.10 28.19 -32.31
CA ARG A 282 -4.40 29.27 -33.03
C ARG A 282 -5.33 30.40 -33.40
N VAL A 283 -6.52 30.09 -33.91
CA VAL A 283 -7.53 31.10 -34.28
C VAL A 283 -8.04 31.83 -33.04
N MET A 284 -8.28 31.14 -31.92
CA MET A 284 -8.65 31.78 -30.66
C MET A 284 -7.56 32.71 -30.14
N LYS A 285 -6.29 32.28 -30.16
CA LYS A 285 -5.16 33.16 -29.79
C LYS A 285 -5.03 34.37 -30.70
N GLN A 286 -5.21 34.21 -32.01
CA GLN A 286 -5.20 35.33 -32.96
C GLN A 286 -6.34 36.31 -32.71
N ASN A 287 -7.54 35.82 -32.38
CA ASN A 287 -8.67 36.67 -32.03
C ASN A 287 -8.49 37.39 -30.69
N GLU A 288 -7.94 36.72 -29.67
CA GLU A 288 -7.61 37.37 -28.39
C GLU A 288 -6.58 38.48 -28.57
N GLN A 289 -5.58 38.26 -29.43
CA GLN A 289 -4.54 39.24 -29.73
C GLN A 289 -5.11 40.43 -30.51
N ALA A 290 -5.96 40.19 -31.51
CA ALA A 290 -6.67 41.25 -32.23
C ALA A 290 -7.64 42.06 -31.34
N MET A 291 -8.27 41.42 -30.34
CA MET A 291 -9.10 42.13 -29.35
C MET A 291 -8.28 42.94 -28.36
N HIS A 292 -7.05 42.51 -28.03
CA HIS A 292 -6.15 43.25 -27.16
C HIS A 292 -5.49 44.45 -27.87
N ASP A 293 -5.17 44.31 -29.15
CA ASP A 293 -4.57 45.37 -29.96
C ASP A 293 -5.62 46.41 -30.44
N GLY A 294 -6.90 46.07 -30.42
CA GLY A 294 -8.03 46.94 -30.78
C GLY A 294 -8.46 47.97 -29.71
N LEU A 295 -7.72 48.10 -28.61
CA LEU A 295 -7.93 49.13 -27.57
C LEU A 295 -6.78 50.16 -27.49
N GLY A 296 -5.93 50.20 -28.52
CA GLY A 296 -4.98 51.29 -28.74
C GLY A 296 -5.69 52.49 -29.37
N TYR A 297 -5.81 53.55 -28.58
CA TYR A 297 -6.29 54.88 -28.93
C TYR A 297 -5.94 55.35 -30.35
N ASP A 298 -6.93 55.98 -30.98
CA ASP A 298 -6.83 56.84 -32.14
C ASP A 298 -5.67 57.86 -32.02
N ASP A 299 -4.71 57.79 -32.94
CA ASP A 299 -3.93 58.97 -33.35
C ASP A 299 -4.45 59.34 -34.75
N GLU A 300 -5.28 60.39 -34.80
CA GLU A 300 -5.71 61.03 -36.04
C GLU A 300 -4.49 61.52 -36.86
N PRO A 301 -4.50 61.41 -38.19
CA PRO A 301 -3.50 62.06 -39.01
C PRO A 301 -3.80 63.57 -39.04
N GLY A 302 -2.95 64.35 -38.37
CA GLY A 302 -2.96 65.80 -38.43
C GLY A 302 -2.87 66.32 -39.85
N VAL A 303 -3.82 67.18 -40.20
CA VAL A 303 -3.83 68.01 -41.41
C VAL A 303 -3.01 69.27 -41.14
N ASP A 304 -1.99 69.49 -41.95
CA ASP A 304 -1.60 70.80 -42.52
C ASP A 304 -1.10 70.57 -43.95
#